data_AF-A0A0X3RRZ3-F1
#
_entry.id   AF-A0A0X3RRZ3-F1
#
_cell.length_a   1.000
_cell.length_b   1.000
_cell.length_c   1.000
_cell.angle_alpha   90.00
_cell.angle_beta   90.00
_cell.angle_gamma   90.00
#
_symmetry.space_group_name_H-M   'P 1'
#
loop_
_entity.id
_entity.type
_entity.pdbx_description
1 polymer ?
#
loop_
_entity_poly.entity_id
_entity_poly.type
_entity_poly.pdbx_seq_one_letter_code
_entity_poly.pdbx_strand_id
1 'polypeptide(L)' 'MEGQSMMDSAAAARHARFGKLPERIRYEDMVQEEPVTLHDPARDAYNPEGSWTSFSCFAADLGL' A
#
# COMPACT_ATOMS: atom_id res chain seq x y z
N MET A 1 -11.10 0.65 41.12
CA MET A 1 -9.68 1.04 41.09
C MET A 1 -8.79 0.04 40.34
N GLU A 2 -8.98 -1.28 40.46
CA GLU A 2 -8.04 -2.28 39.91
C GLU A 2 -7.96 -2.31 38.37
N GLY A 3 -9.09 -2.13 37.66
CA GLY A 3 -9.09 -2.11 36.19
C GLY A 3 -8.31 -0.94 35.57
N GLN A 4 -8.28 0.22 36.23
CA GLN A 4 -7.49 1.39 35.80
C GLN A 4 -5.98 1.13 35.97
N SER A 5 -5.58 0.56 37.10
CA SER A 5 -4.19 0.16 37.35
C SER A 5 -3.67 -0.86 36.32
N MET A 6 -4.51 -1.82 35.92
CA MET A 6 -4.15 -2.76 34.84
C MET A 6 -3.97 -2.06 33.49
N MET A 7 -4.84 -1.12 33.13
CA MET A 7 -4.72 -0.34 31.89
C MET A 7 -3.45 0.52 31.86
N ASP A 8 -3.10 1.14 32.99
CA ASP A 8 -1.88 1.94 33.13
C ASP A 8 -0.62 1.07 33.00
N SER A 9 -0.63 -0.13 33.61
CA SER A 9 0.48 -1.09 33.48
C SER A 9 0.67 -1.56 32.03
N ALA A 10 -0.44 -1.82 31.32
CA ALA A 10 -0.41 -2.22 29.92
C ALA A 10 0.05 -1.07 29.02
N ALA A 11 -0.33 0.17 29.33
CA ALA A 11 0.13 1.37 28.64
C ALA A 11 1.64 1.58 28.84
N ALA A 12 2.14 1.41 30.08
CA ALA A 12 3.57 1.49 30.39
C ALA A 12 4.37 0.43 29.63
N ALA A 13 3.88 -0.81 29.56
CA ALA A 13 4.52 -1.88 28.81
C ALA A 13 4.59 -1.58 27.30
N ARG A 14 3.54 -0.99 26.71
CA ARG A 14 3.56 -0.56 25.29
C ARG A 14 4.54 0.58 25.06
N HIS A 15 4.54 1.59 25.93
CA HIS A 15 5.45 2.73 25.81
C HIS A 15 6.91 2.31 25.98
N ALA A 16 7.21 1.37 26.88
CA ALA A 16 8.57 0.83 27.01
C ALA A 16 9.06 0.13 25.74
N ARG A 17 8.15 -0.52 24.99
CA ARG A 17 8.48 -1.25 23.74
C ARG A 17 8.49 -0.37 22.50
N PHE A 18 7.58 0.59 22.41
CA PHE A 18 7.28 1.32 21.16
C PHE A 18 7.27 2.85 21.34
N GLY A 19 7.58 3.37 22.53
CA GLY A 19 7.51 4.80 22.84
C GLY A 19 8.69 5.62 22.34
N LYS A 20 9.70 4.99 21.71
CA LYS A 20 10.82 5.68 21.09
C LYS A 20 10.84 5.38 19.60
N LEU A 21 10.87 6.45 18.81
CA LEU A 21 11.09 6.35 17.38
C LEU A 21 12.56 5.96 17.12
N PRO A 22 12.83 5.03 16.18
CA PRO A 22 14.19 4.77 15.71
C PRO A 22 14.85 6.01 15.11
N GLU A 23 16.17 5.95 14.92
CA GLU A 23 16.88 6.98 14.17
C GLU A 23 16.32 7.09 12.74
N ARG A 24 16.40 8.30 12.18
CA ARG A 24 15.91 8.53 10.83
C ARG A 24 16.82 7.82 9.82
N ILE A 25 16.21 6.93 9.05
CA ILE A 25 16.85 6.23 7.93
C ILE A 25 17.02 7.23 6.78
N ARG A 26 18.16 7.15 6.07
CA ARG A 26 18.40 8.01 4.92
C ARG A 26 17.47 7.61 3.77
N TYR A 27 17.16 8.55 2.89
CA TYR A 27 16.20 8.30 1.82
C TYR A 27 16.69 7.21 0.86
N GLU A 28 17.98 7.22 0.55
CA GLU A 28 18.64 6.23 -0.30
C GLU A 28 18.50 4.78 0.21
N ASP A 29 18.40 4.57 1.52
CA ASP A 29 18.25 3.24 2.11
C ASP A 29 16.78 2.76 2.15
N MET A 30 15.83 3.67 1.88
CA MET A 30 14.39 3.39 1.86
C MET A 30 13.85 3.11 0.45
N VAL A 31 14.67 3.24 -0.58
CA VAL A 31 14.27 3.03 -1.98
C VAL A 31 14.98 1.83 -2.58
N GLN A 32 14.27 1.13 -3.47
CA GLN A 32 14.86 0.09 -4.30
C GLN A 32 14.88 0.59 -5.74
N GLU A 33 16.04 0.48 -6.38
CA GLU A 33 16.18 0.78 -7.80
C GLU A 33 15.76 -0.43 -8.62
N GLU A 34 14.87 -0.20 -9.59
CA GLU A 34 14.51 -1.19 -10.59
C GLU A 34 15.03 -0.69 -11.96
N PRO A 35 15.67 -1.54 -12.77
CA PRO A 35 16.09 -1.13 -14.10
C PRO A 35 14.87 -0.68 -14.90
N VAL A 36 14.97 0.47 -15.54
CA VAL A 36 13.94 0.93 -16.47
C VAL A 36 13.85 -0.08 -17.61
N THR A 37 12.79 -0.89 -17.63
CA THR A 37 12.47 -1.71 -18.80
C THR A 37 12.09 -0.78 -19.94
N LEU A 38 12.60 -1.06 -21.14
CA LEU A 38 12.16 -0.33 -22.34
C LEU A 38 10.63 -0.37 -22.40
N HIS A 39 10.03 0.81 -22.58
CA HIS A 39 8.59 0.94 -22.75
C HIS A 39 8.15 0.07 -23.93
N ASP A 40 7.21 -0.86 -23.69
CA ASP A 40 6.62 -1.69 -24.74
C ASP A 40 5.58 -0.85 -25.51
N PRO A 41 5.84 -0.46 -26.77
CA PRO A 41 4.89 0.33 -27.54
C PRO A 41 3.57 -0.42 -27.80
N ALA A 42 3.58 -1.75 -27.76
CA ALA A 42 2.37 -2.56 -27.92
C ALA A 42 1.42 -2.44 -26.71
N ARG A 43 1.92 -2.02 -25.55
CA ARG A 43 1.12 -1.77 -24.35
C ARG A 43 0.12 -0.63 -24.53
N ASP A 44 0.48 0.37 -25.35
CA ASP A 44 -0.39 1.51 -25.67
C ASP A 44 -1.11 1.33 -27.01
N ALA A 45 -0.83 0.24 -27.73
CA ALA A 45 -1.49 -0.05 -29.00
C ALA A 45 -2.98 -0.38 -28.76
N TYR A 46 -3.83 0.17 -29.62
CA TYR A 46 -5.26 -0.11 -29.56
C TYR A 46 -5.53 -1.60 -29.80
N ASN A 47 -6.06 -2.29 -28.77
CA ASN A 47 -6.45 -3.68 -28.81
C ASN A 47 -7.98 -3.80 -28.68
N PRO A 48 -8.72 -3.97 -29.81
CA PRO A 48 -10.18 -4.03 -29.78
C PRO A 48 -10.70 -5.25 -29.00
N GLU A 49 -10.05 -6.41 -29.09
CA GLU A 49 -10.46 -7.63 -28.39
C GLU A 49 -10.29 -7.49 -26.86
N GLY A 50 -9.18 -6.89 -26.42
CA GLY A 50 -8.94 -6.60 -25.00
C GLY A 50 -9.86 -5.50 -24.43
N SER A 51 -10.31 -4.57 -25.27
CA SER A 51 -11.22 -3.48 -24.87
C SER A 51 -12.61 -3.99 -24.48
N TRP A 52 -13.06 -5.10 -25.07
CA TRP A 52 -14.36 -5.70 -24.79
C TRP A 52 -14.50 -6.18 -23.34
N THR A 53 -13.43 -6.72 -22.76
CA THR A 53 -13.43 -7.16 -21.36
C THR A 53 -13.62 -5.99 -20.40
N SER A 54 -12.97 -4.86 -20.66
CA SER A 54 -13.11 -3.65 -19.84
C SER A 54 -14.51 -3.04 -19.98
N PHE A 55 -15.04 -3.00 -21.20
CA PHE A 55 -16.39 -2.50 -21.46
C PHE A 55 -17.47 -3.38 -20.82
N SER A 56 -17.29 -4.71 -20.81
CA SER A 56 -18.27 -5.63 -20.21
C SER A 56 -18.44 -5.39 -18.70
N CYS A 57 -17.36 -5.15 -17.96
CA CYS A 57 -17.43 -4.80 -16.54
C CYS A 57 -18.13 -3.44 -16.34
N PHE A 58 -17.77 -2.45 -17.14
CA PHE A 58 -18.38 -1.12 -17.08
C PHE A 58 -19.89 -1.15 -17.41
N ALA A 59 -20.30 -1.93 -18.41
CA ALA A 59 -21.70 -2.11 -18.77
C ALA A 59 -22.49 -2.77 -17.63
N ALA A 60 -21.92 -3.79 -16.97
CA ALA A 60 -22.53 -4.41 -15.79
C ALA A 60 -22.71 -3.43 -14.63
N ASP A 61 -21.73 -2.56 -14.38
CA ASP A 61 -21.81 -1.51 -13.35
C ASP A 61 -22.89 -0.46 -13.66
N LEU A 62 -23.16 -0.20 -14.94
CA LEU A 62 -24.21 0.70 -15.40
C LEU A 62 -25.58 0.04 -15.60
N GLY A 63 -25.65 -1.29 -15.56
CA GLY A 63 -26.87 -2.06 -15.81
C GLY A 63 -27.35 -2.04 -17.27
N LEU A 64 -26.42 -1.95 -18.23
CA LEU A 64 -26.69 -1.98 -19.68
C LEU A 64 -26.74 -3.40 -20.26
#